data_AF-A0A535ZV73-F1
#
_entry.id   AF-A0A535ZV73-F1
#
_cell.length_a   1.000
_cell.length_b   1.000
_cell.length_c   1.000
_cell.angle_alpha   90.00
_cell.angle_beta   90.00
_cell.angle_gamma   90.00
#
_symmetry.space_group_name_H-M   'P 1'
#
loop_
_entity.id
_entity.type
_entity.pdbx_description
1 polymer ?
#
loop_
_entity_poly.entity_id
_entity_poly.type
_entity_poly.pdbx_seq_one_letter_code
_entity_poly.pdbx_strand_id
1 'polypeptide(L)'
;MSKGFVVWFTGLSGAGKSTIANALKAELERRGRHAELLDGDEVRTHLSRGLGFSKEDRDTNIRRIGYVARLVARTGGVAITAAISPYREVRDEVRAKTPDFVEVFMRCPIETLAERDVKGLYRKALAGEIANFTGVSDPYEEPVHPEVVCDTSRETAEESLAKVLDALERLGHLPRAVGERLPEGEELQALIAEARTLPRLDVGQRELSDLFMLATGGLAPLDSFMGADDYASVIAIGRLAAGQPFTIPIALRVASAPKAERIALFAGEQPIGIVDVAAAYRTDPDAEGVVALAHAASGFPEYDLTPAQVRAVKSARGWKTMVGFQTRNPVHRAHEYLQKVALESVDGLLLHPLVGETKSDDIPASVRMSCYEELLRNYFPPERVLLATNPAWMRYAGPKEAVFHAIVRRNYGCTHFIVGRDHAGVGSYYDTYAAHRIFDEYAPGELGIEIMRFEHTFYCAACGGMASSRTCPHPPELHKTLSGTAVRKLLAEGKDLPPEFTRPEVAKVLRDAATEEATA
;
A
#
# COMPACT_ATOMS: atom_id res chain seq x y z
N MET A 1 5.74 5.24 14.33
CA MET A 1 4.64 4.57 15.08
C MET A 1 3.32 5.14 14.60
N SER A 2 2.22 4.38 14.62
CA SER A 2 0.89 4.90 14.33
C SER A 2 0.41 5.86 15.42
N LYS A 3 -0.26 6.95 15.05
CA LYS A 3 -0.93 7.85 15.99
C LYS A 3 -2.10 7.12 16.65
N GLY A 4 -2.10 7.02 17.98
CA GLY A 4 -3.20 6.43 18.75
C GLY A 4 -4.31 7.45 19.01
N PHE A 5 -5.52 6.96 19.30
CA PHE A 5 -6.71 7.79 19.52
C PHE A 5 -7.75 7.03 20.38
N VAL A 6 -8.78 7.74 20.84
CA VAL A 6 -9.87 7.19 21.66
C VAL A 6 -11.22 7.45 21.02
N VAL A 7 -12.02 6.39 20.86
CA VAL A 7 -13.41 6.46 20.37
C VAL A 7 -14.36 6.19 21.54
N TRP A 8 -15.05 7.24 21.98
CA TRP A 8 -15.87 7.24 23.17
C TRP A 8 -17.36 7.12 22.83
N PHE A 9 -17.90 5.90 22.85
CA PHE A 9 -19.33 5.68 22.69
C PHE A 9 -20.06 5.99 24.00
N THR A 10 -20.91 7.02 23.97
CA THR A 10 -21.79 7.42 25.09
C THR A 10 -23.26 7.35 24.68
N GLY A 11 -24.17 7.04 25.62
CA GLY A 11 -25.60 6.91 25.35
C GLY A 11 -26.34 6.05 26.36
N LEU A 12 -27.67 6.03 26.29
CA LEU A 12 -28.55 5.22 27.16
C LEU A 12 -28.30 3.70 27.03
N SER A 13 -28.82 2.93 27.98
CA SER A 13 -28.74 1.46 27.95
C SER A 13 -29.46 0.92 26.71
N GLY A 14 -28.92 -0.11 26.04
CA GLY A 14 -29.51 -0.66 24.82
C GLY A 14 -29.36 0.17 23.52
N ALA A 15 -28.84 1.40 23.58
CA ALA A 15 -28.64 2.29 22.42
C ALA A 15 -27.44 1.88 21.53
N GLY A 16 -27.31 0.60 21.16
CA GLY A 16 -26.35 0.11 20.14
C GLY A 16 -24.83 0.20 20.44
N LYS A 17 -24.39 0.92 21.50
CA LYS A 17 -22.96 1.16 21.82
C LYS A 17 -22.05 -0.04 21.59
N SER A 18 -22.25 -1.14 22.32
CA SER A 18 -21.37 -2.32 22.25
C SER A 18 -21.46 -3.04 20.91
N THR A 19 -22.57 -2.92 20.17
CA THR A 19 -22.71 -3.44 18.79
C THR A 19 -21.75 -2.73 17.84
N ILE A 20 -21.80 -1.39 17.80
CA ILE A 20 -20.94 -0.61 16.91
C ILE A 20 -19.49 -0.64 17.39
N ALA A 21 -19.25 -0.63 18.69
CA ALA A 21 -17.89 -0.73 19.24
C ALA A 21 -17.18 -2.04 18.85
N ASN A 22 -17.90 -3.17 18.81
CA ASN A 22 -17.35 -4.44 18.31
C ASN A 22 -17.15 -4.44 16.78
N ALA A 23 -18.11 -3.93 16.01
CA ALA A 23 -17.99 -3.84 14.56
C ALA A 23 -16.83 -2.91 14.13
N LEU A 24 -16.66 -1.79 14.86
CA LEU A 24 -15.51 -0.89 14.72
C LEU A 24 -14.20 -1.58 15.10
N LYS A 25 -14.15 -2.38 16.18
CA LYS A 25 -12.95 -3.16 16.53
C LYS A 25 -12.52 -4.06 15.38
N ALA A 26 -13.45 -4.84 14.82
CA ALA A 26 -13.17 -5.74 13.71
C ALA A 26 -12.70 -5.01 12.44
N GLU A 27 -13.30 -3.86 12.11
CA GLU A 27 -12.88 -3.04 10.96
C GLU A 27 -11.51 -2.38 11.18
N LEU A 28 -11.22 -1.90 12.40
CA LEU A 28 -9.90 -1.38 12.78
C LEU A 28 -8.81 -2.46 12.67
N GLU A 29 -9.08 -3.66 13.20
CA GLU A 29 -8.17 -4.81 13.10
C GLU A 29 -7.97 -5.23 11.64
N ARG A 30 -9.02 -5.24 10.81
CA ARG A 30 -8.94 -5.47 9.35
C ARG A 30 -8.09 -4.42 8.63
N ARG A 31 -8.12 -3.16 9.08
CA ARG A 31 -7.24 -2.07 8.62
C ARG A 31 -5.85 -2.07 9.29
N GLY A 32 -5.47 -3.13 10.00
CA GLY A 32 -4.15 -3.27 10.62
C GLY A 32 -3.92 -2.38 11.84
N ARG A 33 -4.99 -1.87 12.48
CA ARG A 33 -4.91 -1.09 13.73
C ARG A 33 -5.16 -2.01 14.93
N HIS A 34 -4.20 -2.08 15.84
CA HIS A 34 -4.43 -2.66 17.17
C HIS A 34 -5.44 -1.79 17.93
N ALA A 35 -6.61 -2.34 18.19
CA ALA A 35 -7.71 -1.66 18.86
C ALA A 35 -8.19 -2.47 20.07
N GLU A 36 -8.35 -1.83 21.22
CA GLU A 36 -8.84 -2.49 22.43
C GLU A 36 -10.20 -1.96 22.88
N LEU A 37 -11.08 -2.88 23.30
CA LEU A 37 -12.45 -2.56 23.71
C LEU A 37 -12.57 -2.53 25.24
N LEU A 38 -12.88 -1.35 25.77
CA LEU A 38 -13.18 -1.12 27.17
C LEU A 38 -14.71 -1.01 27.34
N ASP A 39 -15.39 -2.15 27.40
CA ASP A 39 -16.84 -2.18 27.70
C ASP A 39 -17.09 -1.89 29.19
N GLY A 40 -18.08 -1.03 29.46
CA GLY A 40 -18.40 -0.56 30.80
C GLY A 40 -18.88 -1.65 31.78
N ASP A 41 -19.42 -2.76 31.29
CA ASP A 41 -19.83 -3.89 32.15
C ASP A 41 -18.61 -4.73 32.56
N GLU A 42 -17.65 -4.97 31.65
CA GLU A 42 -16.41 -5.73 31.92
C GLU A 42 -15.41 -4.92 32.78
N VAL A 43 -15.28 -3.61 32.54
CA VAL A 43 -14.44 -2.76 33.41
C VAL A 43 -14.95 -2.78 34.85
N ARG A 44 -16.25 -3.00 35.09
CA ARG A 44 -16.87 -3.10 36.42
C ARG A 44 -16.67 -4.45 37.13
N THR A 45 -16.42 -5.56 36.42
CA THR A 45 -16.03 -6.82 37.08
C THR A 45 -14.57 -6.81 37.56
N HIS A 46 -13.70 -6.04 36.89
CA HIS A 46 -12.27 -5.98 37.16
C HIS A 46 -11.84 -4.66 37.83
N LEU A 47 -11.54 -3.61 37.04
CA LEU A 47 -10.91 -2.36 37.49
C LEU A 47 -11.80 -1.48 38.39
N SER A 48 -13.12 -1.60 38.24
CA SER A 48 -14.13 -0.84 38.99
C SER A 48 -14.93 -1.71 39.96
N ARG A 49 -14.42 -2.91 40.30
CA ARG A 49 -15.05 -3.81 41.26
C ARG A 49 -15.23 -3.12 42.62
N GLY A 50 -16.45 -3.13 43.14
CA GLY A 50 -16.84 -2.50 44.40
C GLY A 50 -17.45 -1.11 44.28
N LEU A 51 -17.44 -0.48 43.10
CA LEU A 51 -18.21 0.74 42.86
C LEU A 51 -19.70 0.42 42.68
N GLY A 52 -20.57 1.17 43.35
CA GLY A 52 -22.02 1.09 43.21
C GLY A 52 -22.55 1.85 41.98
N PHE A 53 -23.66 2.55 42.17
CA PHE A 53 -24.40 3.27 41.11
C PHE A 53 -24.75 4.72 41.49
N SER A 54 -24.09 5.32 42.51
CA SER A 54 -24.20 6.76 42.80
C SER A 54 -23.54 7.61 41.72
N LYS A 55 -23.72 8.94 41.72
CA LYS A 55 -22.99 9.84 40.81
C LYS A 55 -21.47 9.70 40.99
N GLU A 56 -20.98 9.68 42.23
CA GLU A 56 -19.54 9.56 42.51
C GLU A 56 -18.97 8.23 42.04
N ASP A 57 -19.69 7.12 42.22
CA ASP A 57 -19.30 5.79 41.72
C ASP A 57 -19.27 5.75 40.19
N ARG A 58 -20.28 6.35 39.54
CA ARG A 58 -20.39 6.46 38.08
C ARG A 58 -19.24 7.30 37.52
N ASP A 59 -19.01 8.49 38.08
CA ASP A 59 -17.92 9.38 37.67
C ASP A 59 -16.55 8.72 37.90
N THR A 60 -16.37 8.03 39.03
CA THR A 60 -15.13 7.30 39.33
C THR A 60 -14.90 6.16 38.33
N ASN A 61 -15.95 5.44 37.92
CA ASN A 61 -15.85 4.43 36.87
C ASN A 61 -15.46 5.04 35.52
N ILE A 62 -16.06 6.16 35.13
CA ILE A 62 -15.72 6.87 33.88
C ILE A 62 -14.28 7.38 33.89
N ARG A 63 -13.81 7.95 35.01
CA ARG A 63 -12.40 8.36 35.19
C ARG A 63 -11.42 7.18 35.06
N ARG A 64 -11.78 5.99 35.57
CA ARG A 64 -10.97 4.77 35.41
C ARG A 64 -10.91 4.29 33.96
N ILE A 65 -12.05 4.27 33.25
CA ILE A 65 -12.10 3.95 31.81
C ILE A 65 -11.24 4.94 31.01
N GLY A 66 -11.42 6.25 31.22
CA GLY A 66 -10.64 7.30 30.55
C GLY A 66 -9.14 7.21 30.80
N TYR A 67 -8.72 6.87 32.02
CA TYR A 67 -7.30 6.64 32.34
C TYR A 67 -6.71 5.49 31.52
N VAL A 68 -7.40 4.35 31.42
CA VAL A 68 -6.92 3.19 30.65
C VAL A 68 -6.95 3.47 29.14
N ALA A 69 -8.02 4.08 28.63
CA ALA A 69 -8.14 4.46 27.22
C ALA A 69 -6.97 5.37 26.78
N ARG A 70 -6.65 6.38 27.62
CA ARG A 70 -5.48 7.26 27.44
C ARG A 70 -4.14 6.51 27.46
N LEU A 71 -3.99 5.43 28.23
CA LEU A 71 -2.75 4.65 28.21
C LEU A 71 -2.58 3.89 26.89
N VAL A 72 -3.65 3.28 26.36
CA VAL A 72 -3.66 2.58 25.06
C VAL A 72 -3.41 3.54 23.90
N ALA A 73 -4.05 4.72 23.90
CA ALA A 73 -3.80 5.74 22.88
C ALA A 73 -2.34 6.26 22.92
N ARG A 74 -1.76 6.43 24.12
CA ARG A 74 -0.35 6.87 24.28
C ARG A 74 0.69 5.88 23.77
N THR A 75 0.35 4.61 23.56
CA THR A 75 1.25 3.61 22.95
C THR A 75 1.02 3.42 21.45
N GLY A 76 0.15 4.22 20.82
CA GLY A 76 -0.15 4.18 19.38
C GLY A 76 -1.29 3.23 18.99
N GLY A 77 -1.89 2.55 19.97
CA GLY A 77 -3.11 1.75 19.82
C GLY A 77 -4.37 2.62 19.73
N VAL A 78 -5.51 1.98 19.47
CA VAL A 78 -6.83 2.62 19.51
C VAL A 78 -7.57 2.14 20.75
N ALA A 79 -8.12 3.03 21.56
CA ALA A 79 -9.03 2.65 22.63
C ALA A 79 -10.48 2.90 22.19
N ILE A 80 -11.30 1.86 22.22
CA ILE A 80 -12.74 1.96 22.00
C ILE A 80 -13.41 1.80 23.36
N THR A 81 -14.27 2.73 23.78
CA THR A 81 -14.95 2.63 25.08
C THR A 81 -16.46 2.58 24.89
N ALA A 82 -17.12 1.57 25.45
CA ALA A 82 -18.58 1.42 25.38
C ALA A 82 -19.19 1.61 26.78
N ALA A 83 -19.49 2.86 27.15
CA ALA A 83 -19.96 3.23 28.49
C ALA A 83 -21.26 4.03 28.43
N ILE A 84 -22.06 4.02 29.50
CA ILE A 84 -23.24 4.92 29.57
C ILE A 84 -22.79 6.37 29.76
N SER A 85 -21.78 6.62 30.62
CA SER A 85 -21.17 7.94 30.88
C SER A 85 -22.17 9.11 30.92
N PRO A 86 -23.17 9.10 31.84
CA PRO A 86 -24.36 9.93 31.70
C PRO A 86 -24.14 11.45 31.80
N TYR A 87 -23.29 11.92 32.71
CA TYR A 87 -23.10 13.35 32.98
C TYR A 87 -22.00 13.94 32.09
N ARG A 88 -22.17 15.15 31.55
CA ARG A 88 -21.18 15.79 30.66
C ARG A 88 -19.86 16.08 31.36
N GLU A 89 -19.94 16.63 32.57
CA GLU A 89 -18.80 17.06 33.41
C GLU A 89 -17.63 16.06 33.37
N VAL A 90 -17.91 14.76 33.57
CA VAL A 90 -16.88 13.72 33.60
C VAL A 90 -16.43 13.24 32.21
N ARG A 91 -17.27 13.38 31.17
CA ARG A 91 -16.86 13.15 29.77
C ARG A 91 -15.93 14.25 29.30
N ASP A 92 -16.27 15.51 29.58
CA ASP A 92 -15.45 16.69 29.29
C ASP A 92 -14.12 16.65 30.06
N GLU A 93 -14.12 16.18 31.32
CA GLU A 93 -12.92 15.95 32.11
C GLU A 93 -11.99 14.89 31.47
N VAL A 94 -12.54 13.80 30.95
CA VAL A 94 -11.76 12.75 30.26
C VAL A 94 -11.26 13.23 28.91
N ARG A 95 -12.11 13.90 28.11
CA ARG A 95 -11.80 14.54 26.82
C ARG A 95 -10.62 15.50 26.99
N ALA A 96 -10.69 16.45 27.92
CA ALA A 96 -9.63 17.43 28.19
C ALA A 96 -8.29 16.80 28.64
N LYS A 97 -8.29 15.56 29.13
CA LYS A 97 -7.10 14.83 29.58
C LYS A 97 -6.55 13.85 28.52
N THR A 98 -7.21 13.70 27.38
CA THR A 98 -6.95 12.65 26.40
C THR A 98 -6.76 13.25 25.01
N PRO A 99 -5.55 13.18 24.42
CA PRO A 99 -5.37 13.62 23.04
C PRO A 99 -6.17 12.71 22.10
N ASP A 100 -6.65 13.27 20.99
CA ASP A 100 -7.31 12.52 19.90
C ASP A 100 -8.53 11.73 20.40
N PHE A 101 -9.45 12.45 21.05
CA PHE A 101 -10.68 11.92 21.64
C PHE A 101 -11.89 12.24 20.75
N VAL A 102 -12.62 11.20 20.33
CA VAL A 102 -13.77 11.26 19.43
C VAL A 102 -15.01 10.77 20.17
N GLU A 103 -15.93 11.66 20.51
CA GLU A 103 -17.17 11.31 21.20
C GLU A 103 -18.25 10.92 20.19
N VAL A 104 -18.67 9.66 20.26
CA VAL A 104 -19.77 9.12 19.47
C VAL A 104 -21.02 9.09 20.34
N PHE A 105 -21.96 9.99 20.05
CA PHE A 105 -23.24 10.00 20.73
C PHE A 105 -24.20 9.00 20.09
N MET A 106 -24.48 7.93 20.82
CA MET A 106 -25.52 6.97 20.50
C MET A 106 -26.88 7.48 20.94
N ARG A 107 -27.57 8.18 20.03
CA ARG A 107 -28.93 8.69 20.25
C ARG A 107 -29.94 7.55 19.99
N CYS A 108 -30.92 7.46 20.88
CA CYS A 108 -32.14 6.66 20.71
C CYS A 108 -33.16 7.15 21.76
N PRO A 109 -34.44 7.42 21.41
CA PRO A 109 -35.47 7.78 22.37
C PRO A 109 -35.70 6.68 23.42
N ILE A 110 -36.05 7.07 24.64
CA ILE A 110 -36.20 6.10 25.73
C ILE A 110 -37.38 5.16 25.53
N GLU A 111 -38.40 5.63 24.82
CA GLU A 111 -39.57 4.88 24.38
C GLU A 111 -39.14 3.69 23.51
N THR A 112 -38.36 3.96 22.46
CA THR A 112 -37.79 2.95 21.56
C THR A 112 -36.85 1.98 22.29
N LEU A 113 -36.14 2.45 23.33
CA LEU A 113 -35.28 1.60 24.16
C LEU A 113 -36.08 0.71 25.12
N ALA A 114 -37.21 1.20 25.63
CA ALA A 114 -38.13 0.44 26.48
C ALA A 114 -38.98 -0.57 25.70
N GLU A 115 -39.27 -0.31 24.42
CA GLU A 115 -39.84 -1.28 23.47
C GLU A 115 -38.85 -2.41 23.16
N ARG A 116 -37.57 -2.07 22.93
CA ARG A 116 -36.50 -3.04 22.63
C ARG A 116 -36.10 -3.89 23.84
N ASP A 117 -36.05 -3.27 25.03
CA ASP A 117 -35.59 -3.78 26.34
C ASP A 117 -34.64 -4.99 26.33
N VAL A 118 -33.54 -4.88 25.57
CA VAL A 118 -32.63 -6.00 25.21
C VAL A 118 -32.04 -6.73 26.43
N LYS A 119 -31.93 -6.04 27.58
CA LYS A 119 -31.41 -6.61 28.84
C LYS A 119 -32.51 -6.86 29.90
N GLY A 120 -33.79 -6.60 29.61
CA GLY A 120 -34.90 -6.71 30.57
C GLY A 120 -34.79 -5.74 31.75
N LEU A 121 -34.23 -4.55 31.52
CA LEU A 121 -33.91 -3.54 32.53
C LEU A 121 -34.89 -2.36 32.50
N TYR A 122 -35.37 -1.94 31.33
CA TYR A 122 -36.31 -0.82 31.22
C TYR A 122 -37.64 -1.14 31.88
N ARG A 123 -38.19 -2.35 31.67
CA ARG A 123 -39.42 -2.80 32.34
C ARG A 123 -39.30 -2.73 33.86
N LYS A 124 -38.15 -3.12 34.40
CA LYS A 124 -37.85 -3.12 35.83
C LYS A 124 -37.62 -1.72 36.39
N ALA A 125 -36.91 -0.87 35.67
CA ALA A 125 -36.71 0.53 36.03
C ALA A 125 -38.04 1.31 36.05
N LEU A 126 -38.90 1.11 35.05
CA LEU A 126 -40.24 1.71 34.97
C LEU A 126 -41.20 1.17 36.05
N ALA A 127 -41.02 -0.09 36.49
CA ALA A 127 -41.73 -0.67 37.64
C ALA A 127 -41.16 -0.22 39.01
N GLY A 128 -40.07 0.57 39.04
CA GLY A 128 -39.42 1.01 40.27
C GLY A 128 -38.51 -0.04 40.94
N GLU A 129 -38.30 -1.21 40.34
CA GLU A 129 -37.40 -2.26 40.86
C GLU A 129 -35.92 -1.86 40.81
N ILE A 130 -35.55 -0.91 39.94
CA ILE A 130 -34.16 -0.43 39.77
C ILE A 130 -34.09 1.07 40.07
N ALA A 131 -33.57 1.40 41.24
CA ALA A 131 -33.26 2.78 41.63
C ALA A 131 -32.07 3.34 40.83
N ASN A 132 -32.07 4.67 40.62
CA ASN A 132 -31.01 5.42 39.92
C ASN A 132 -30.68 4.85 38.53
N PHE A 133 -31.70 4.44 37.76
CA PHE A 133 -31.54 3.91 36.41
C PHE A 133 -31.52 5.06 35.39
N THR A 134 -30.42 5.17 34.65
CA THR A 134 -30.16 6.29 33.75
C THR A 134 -31.20 6.38 32.63
N GLY A 135 -31.81 7.55 32.48
CA GLY A 135 -32.93 7.84 31.59
C GLY A 135 -34.31 7.76 32.27
N VAL A 136 -34.45 7.01 33.37
CA VAL A 136 -35.74 6.81 34.08
C VAL A 136 -35.76 7.51 35.44
N SER A 137 -34.78 7.21 36.30
CA SER A 137 -34.69 7.72 37.68
C SER A 137 -33.33 8.37 38.00
N ASP A 138 -32.46 8.51 37.00
CA ASP A 138 -31.17 9.19 37.00
C ASP A 138 -31.01 9.88 35.63
N PRO A 139 -30.59 11.16 35.52
CA PRO A 139 -30.56 11.87 34.24
C PRO A 139 -29.47 11.34 33.28
N TYR A 140 -29.71 11.52 31.98
CA TYR A 140 -28.67 11.43 30.94
C TYR A 140 -28.50 12.80 30.30
N GLU A 141 -27.26 13.29 30.25
CA GLU A 141 -26.94 14.57 29.62
C GLU A 141 -26.36 14.34 28.23
N GLU A 142 -27.13 14.68 27.18
CA GLU A 142 -26.64 14.61 25.80
C GLU A 142 -25.36 15.45 25.61
N PRO A 143 -24.35 14.95 24.87
CA PRO A 143 -23.20 15.75 24.46
C PRO A 143 -23.65 16.98 23.63
N VAL A 144 -23.04 18.14 23.87
CA VAL A 144 -23.37 19.37 23.13
C VAL A 144 -22.66 19.43 21.78
N HIS A 145 -21.41 18.94 21.74
CA HIS A 145 -20.55 18.94 20.56
C HIS A 145 -19.84 17.58 20.38
N PRO A 146 -20.60 16.47 20.20
CA PRO A 146 -19.99 15.19 19.85
C PRO A 146 -19.49 15.22 18.41
N GLU A 147 -18.37 14.56 18.14
CA GLU A 147 -17.80 14.42 16.80
C GLU A 147 -18.70 13.60 15.86
N VAL A 148 -19.53 12.71 16.42
CA VAL A 148 -20.48 11.85 15.69
C VAL A 148 -21.81 11.74 16.44
N VAL A 149 -22.93 11.77 15.73
CA VAL A 149 -24.24 11.37 16.26
C VAL A 149 -24.82 10.23 15.40
N CYS A 150 -25.11 9.12 16.07
CA CYS A 150 -25.75 7.94 15.49
C CYS A 150 -27.16 7.80 16.07
N ASP A 151 -28.20 8.11 15.28
CA ASP A 151 -29.59 7.94 15.68
C ASP A 151 -30.07 6.51 15.41
N THR A 152 -29.74 5.62 16.33
CA THR A 152 -30.10 4.19 16.27
C THR A 152 -31.60 3.91 16.43
N SER A 153 -32.46 4.94 16.45
CA SER A 153 -33.91 4.77 16.23
C SER A 153 -34.29 4.75 14.74
N ARG A 154 -33.39 5.26 13.88
CA ARG A 154 -33.60 5.43 12.43
C ARG A 154 -32.53 4.77 11.56
N GLU A 155 -31.34 4.57 12.11
CA GLU A 155 -30.16 4.02 11.42
C GLU A 155 -29.96 2.53 11.71
N THR A 156 -29.43 1.80 10.73
CA THR A 156 -28.88 0.44 10.91
C THR A 156 -27.53 0.47 11.64
N ALA A 157 -27.03 -0.70 12.06
CA ALA A 157 -25.71 -0.80 12.67
C ALA A 157 -24.60 -0.43 11.66
N GLU A 158 -24.82 -0.77 10.39
CA GLU A 158 -23.95 -0.51 9.25
C GLU A 158 -23.89 0.99 8.90
N GLU A 159 -25.04 1.67 8.86
CA GLU A 159 -25.13 3.11 8.62
C GLU A 159 -24.47 3.92 9.74
N SER A 160 -24.78 3.59 11.00
CA SER A 160 -24.15 4.25 12.14
C SER A 160 -22.65 3.94 12.24
N LEU A 161 -22.19 2.73 11.87
CA LEU A 161 -20.76 2.41 11.76
C LEU A 161 -20.09 3.23 10.66
N ALA A 162 -20.72 3.36 9.49
CA ALA A 162 -20.19 4.15 8.38
C ALA A 162 -19.98 5.62 8.77
N LYS A 163 -20.91 6.22 9.55
CA LYS A 163 -20.73 7.57 10.12
C LYS A 163 -19.54 7.68 11.06
N VAL A 164 -19.29 6.66 11.88
CA VAL A 164 -18.11 6.64 12.77
C VAL A 164 -16.83 6.52 11.95
N LEU A 165 -16.81 5.68 10.92
CA LEU A 165 -15.65 5.53 10.02
C LEU A 165 -15.37 6.83 9.24
N ASP A 166 -16.37 7.45 8.60
CA ASP A 166 -16.23 8.75 7.93
C ASP A 166 -15.65 9.80 8.88
N ALA A 167 -16.17 9.91 10.10
CA ALA A 167 -15.67 10.87 11.06
C ALA A 167 -14.21 10.59 11.48
N LEU A 168 -13.83 9.32 11.66
CA LEU A 168 -12.45 8.94 11.97
C LEU A 168 -11.50 9.21 10.80
N GLU A 169 -11.96 9.06 9.56
CA GLU A 169 -11.20 9.38 8.35
C GLU A 169 -11.06 10.90 8.18
N ARG A 170 -12.16 11.65 8.29
CA ARG A 170 -12.23 13.12 8.23
C ARG A 170 -11.47 13.83 9.34
N LEU A 171 -11.30 13.20 10.51
CA LEU A 171 -10.47 13.70 11.62
C LEU A 171 -9.00 13.23 11.54
N GLY A 172 -8.61 12.47 10.51
CA GLY A 172 -7.23 11.99 10.33
C GLY A 172 -6.79 10.91 11.32
N HIS A 173 -7.73 10.24 11.98
CA HIS A 173 -7.46 9.08 12.84
C HIS A 173 -7.32 7.78 12.02
N LEU A 174 -8.02 7.71 10.89
CA LEU A 174 -7.91 6.64 9.89
C LEU A 174 -7.51 7.19 8.51
N PRO A 175 -6.81 6.39 7.68
CA PRO A 175 -6.69 6.67 6.25
C PRO A 175 -8.06 6.53 5.57
N ARG A 176 -8.39 7.47 4.68
CA ARG A 176 -9.67 7.50 3.97
C ARG A 176 -9.90 6.25 3.13
N ALA A 177 -11.12 5.72 3.15
CA ALA A 177 -11.54 4.64 2.27
C ALA A 177 -11.84 5.22 0.87
N VAL A 178 -11.00 4.87 -0.10
CA VAL A 178 -11.15 5.34 -1.48
C VAL A 178 -12.24 4.54 -2.19
N GLY A 179 -13.37 5.19 -2.47
CA GLY A 179 -14.48 4.59 -3.22
C GLY A 179 -14.19 4.44 -4.70
N GLU A 180 -14.69 3.37 -5.30
CA GLU A 180 -14.68 3.16 -6.74
C GLU A 180 -15.62 4.18 -7.43
N ARG A 181 -15.15 4.74 -8.54
CA ARG A 181 -15.71 5.84 -9.32
C ARG A 181 -15.57 5.52 -10.81
N LEU A 182 -15.98 4.30 -11.17
CA LEU A 182 -16.13 3.86 -12.55
C LEU A 182 -17.61 3.96 -12.93
N PRO A 183 -18.05 5.06 -13.57
CA PRO A 183 -19.44 5.20 -13.98
C PRO A 183 -19.74 4.21 -15.11
N GLU A 184 -20.94 3.63 -15.09
CA GLU A 184 -21.45 2.73 -16.12
C GLU A 184 -22.75 3.27 -16.73
N GLY A 185 -23.25 2.60 -17.78
CA GLY A 185 -24.58 2.88 -18.34
C GLY A 185 -24.80 4.34 -18.75
N GLU A 186 -25.92 4.92 -18.29
CA GLU A 186 -26.33 6.28 -18.63
C GLU A 186 -25.40 7.36 -18.03
N GLU A 187 -24.86 7.12 -16.82
CA GLU A 187 -23.95 8.06 -16.15
C GLU A 187 -22.67 8.25 -16.96
N LEU A 188 -22.08 7.15 -17.45
CA LEU A 188 -20.91 7.19 -18.33
C LEU A 188 -21.17 7.98 -19.61
N GLN A 189 -22.35 7.83 -20.23
CA GLN A 189 -22.69 8.57 -21.44
C GLN A 189 -22.91 10.06 -21.16
N ALA A 190 -23.53 10.41 -20.02
CA ALA A 190 -23.68 11.79 -19.59
C ALA A 190 -22.32 12.47 -19.35
N LEU A 191 -21.39 11.79 -18.66
CA LEU A 191 -20.04 12.30 -18.41
C LEU A 191 -19.20 12.40 -19.68
N ILE A 192 -19.32 11.47 -20.63
CA ILE A 192 -18.67 11.57 -21.96
C ILE A 192 -19.20 12.78 -22.76
N ALA A 193 -20.50 13.08 -22.64
CA ALA A 193 -21.09 14.28 -23.25
C ALA A 193 -20.62 15.57 -22.56
N GLU A 194 -20.58 15.60 -21.22
CA GLU A 194 -20.07 16.71 -20.43
C GLU A 194 -18.60 17.02 -20.77
N ALA A 195 -17.75 16.00 -20.77
CA ALA A 195 -16.31 16.12 -21.03
C ALA A 195 -15.98 16.75 -22.40
N ARG A 196 -16.87 16.65 -23.39
CA ARG A 196 -16.73 17.27 -24.72
C ARG A 196 -17.07 18.76 -24.75
N THR A 197 -17.62 19.30 -23.66
CA THR A 197 -17.93 20.73 -23.48
C THR A 197 -16.97 21.44 -22.52
N LEU A 198 -16.26 20.69 -21.68
CA LEU A 198 -15.26 21.19 -20.74
C LEU A 198 -13.93 21.56 -21.43
N PRO A 199 -13.07 22.38 -20.79
CA PRO A 199 -11.72 22.62 -21.26
C PRO A 199 -10.90 21.31 -21.33
N ARG A 200 -10.38 21.01 -22.52
CA ARG A 200 -9.55 19.82 -22.81
C ARG A 200 -8.13 20.00 -22.28
N LEU A 201 -7.63 18.96 -21.62
CA LEU A 201 -6.22 18.71 -21.35
C LEU A 201 -5.84 17.37 -22.00
N ASP A 202 -4.98 17.43 -23.02
CA ASP A 202 -4.37 16.25 -23.62
C ASP A 202 -3.31 15.66 -22.70
N VAL A 203 -3.35 14.35 -22.47
CA VAL A 203 -2.46 13.67 -21.52
C VAL A 203 -1.89 12.37 -22.10
N GLY A 204 -0.79 11.87 -21.53
CA GLY A 204 -0.09 10.68 -22.00
C GLY A 204 -0.66 9.37 -21.47
N GLN A 205 -0.07 8.26 -21.93
CA GLN A 205 -0.31 6.93 -21.35
C GLN A 205 0.08 6.86 -19.86
N ARG A 206 1.04 7.69 -19.44
CA ARG A 206 1.36 7.85 -18.01
C ARG A 206 0.19 8.47 -17.26
N GLU A 207 -0.39 9.56 -17.72
CA GLU A 207 -1.41 10.31 -16.95
C GLU A 207 -2.78 9.65 -17.02
N LEU A 208 -3.08 8.97 -18.13
CA LEU A 208 -4.10 7.92 -18.14
C LEU A 208 -3.74 6.94 -17.01
N SER A 209 -2.59 6.29 -17.09
CA SER A 209 -2.02 5.48 -16.01
C SER A 209 -1.68 6.23 -14.71
N ASP A 210 -2.21 7.43 -14.45
CA ASP A 210 -2.14 8.16 -13.18
C ASP A 210 -3.58 8.45 -12.58
N LEU A 211 -4.67 7.71 -12.90
CA LEU A 211 -6.02 7.91 -12.28
C LEU A 211 -6.92 6.71 -11.79
N PHE A 212 -6.92 5.45 -12.28
CA PHE A 212 -7.81 4.36 -11.76
C PHE A 212 -7.47 4.08 -10.31
N MET A 213 -6.21 4.01 -9.94
CA MET A 213 -5.87 3.62 -8.58
C MET A 213 -6.24 4.74 -7.58
N LEU A 214 -6.83 5.86 -8.08
CA LEU A 214 -7.84 6.71 -7.41
C LEU A 214 -9.27 6.18 -7.61
N ALA A 215 -9.76 6.11 -8.85
CA ALA A 215 -11.14 5.73 -9.20
C ALA A 215 -11.52 4.25 -8.92
N THR A 216 -10.65 3.45 -8.33
CA THR A 216 -10.78 2.05 -7.89
C THR A 216 -9.95 1.78 -6.62
N GLY A 217 -9.33 2.82 -6.04
CA GLY A 217 -8.60 2.76 -4.77
C GLY A 217 -7.28 1.99 -4.73
N GLY A 218 -6.73 1.52 -5.85
CA GLY A 218 -5.47 0.74 -5.86
C GLY A 218 -4.20 1.47 -5.36
N LEU A 219 -4.25 2.78 -5.12
CA LEU A 219 -3.21 3.59 -4.48
C LEU A 219 -3.72 4.26 -3.19
N ALA A 220 -4.83 3.76 -2.62
CA ALA A 220 -5.38 4.15 -1.32
C ALA A 220 -4.28 4.38 -0.25
N PRO A 221 -4.39 5.43 0.58
CA PRO A 221 -5.60 6.20 0.93
C PRO A 221 -5.84 7.46 0.08
N LEU A 222 -5.43 7.41 -1.17
CA LEU A 222 -5.08 8.54 -2.01
C LEU A 222 -6.08 8.64 -3.19
N ASP A 223 -6.82 9.77 -3.34
CA ASP A 223 -8.11 9.77 -4.07
C ASP A 223 -8.40 10.89 -5.11
N SER A 224 -7.49 11.83 -5.41
CA SER A 224 -7.63 12.81 -6.51
C SER A 224 -6.30 13.02 -7.29
N PHE A 225 -5.91 14.25 -7.65
CA PHE A 225 -4.51 14.59 -7.96
C PHE A 225 -3.98 15.50 -6.86
N MET A 226 -2.78 15.25 -6.30
CA MET A 226 -2.43 15.70 -4.95
C MET A 226 -2.59 17.21 -4.77
N GLY A 227 -2.98 17.61 -3.57
CA GLY A 227 -2.75 18.97 -3.07
C GLY A 227 -1.28 19.21 -2.68
N ALA A 228 -0.90 20.48 -2.59
CA ALA A 228 0.50 20.90 -2.38
C ALA A 228 1.17 20.33 -1.11
N ASP A 229 0.39 20.07 -0.06
CA ASP A 229 0.92 19.69 1.26
C ASP A 229 1.34 18.21 1.34
N ASP A 230 0.49 17.29 0.91
CA ASP A 230 0.84 15.87 0.77
C ASP A 230 2.03 15.70 -0.19
N TYR A 231 2.01 16.48 -1.26
CA TYR A 231 2.99 16.50 -2.32
C TYR A 231 4.39 16.91 -1.84
N ALA A 232 4.47 18.03 -1.10
CA ALA A 232 5.72 18.47 -0.46
C ALA A 232 6.18 17.49 0.65
N SER A 233 5.24 16.84 1.34
CA SER A 233 5.55 15.84 2.36
C SER A 233 6.14 14.55 1.75
N VAL A 234 5.65 14.09 0.60
CA VAL A 234 6.20 12.91 -0.09
C VAL A 234 7.62 13.19 -0.58
N ILE A 235 7.88 14.37 -1.19
CA ILE A 235 9.22 14.86 -1.52
C ILE A 235 10.17 14.80 -0.31
N ALA A 236 9.75 15.37 0.82
CA ALA A 236 10.63 15.65 1.94
C ALA A 236 10.92 14.44 2.82
N ILE A 237 9.91 13.60 3.08
CA ILE A 237 9.97 12.52 4.08
C ILE A 237 9.35 11.19 3.62
N GLY A 238 8.90 11.07 2.37
CA GLY A 238 8.30 9.84 1.86
C GLY A 238 7.00 9.44 2.56
N ARG A 239 6.19 10.45 2.93
CA ARG A 239 4.89 10.27 3.58
C ARG A 239 3.88 11.30 3.09
N LEU A 240 2.61 10.94 3.10
CA LEU A 240 1.49 11.91 3.03
C LEU A 240 1.60 12.93 4.17
N ALA A 241 0.96 14.09 4.04
CA ALA A 241 0.92 15.13 5.08
C ALA A 241 0.22 14.63 6.37
N ALA A 242 -0.75 13.72 6.23
CA ALA A 242 -1.34 12.99 7.36
C ALA A 242 -0.47 11.83 7.91
N GLY A 243 0.74 11.64 7.37
CA GLY A 243 1.82 10.79 7.93
C GLY A 243 1.87 9.33 7.43
N GLN A 244 0.94 8.90 6.57
CA GLN A 244 0.94 7.56 5.98
C GLN A 244 2.14 7.38 5.03
N PRO A 245 2.80 6.20 4.96
CA PRO A 245 3.90 5.97 4.03
C PRO A 245 3.47 6.07 2.57
N PHE A 246 4.09 6.98 1.81
CA PHE A 246 3.90 7.11 0.36
C PHE A 246 5.13 7.83 -0.22
N THR A 247 5.82 7.26 -1.21
CA THR A 247 7.23 7.63 -1.50
C THR A 247 7.53 8.04 -2.95
N ILE A 248 6.52 8.26 -3.80
CA ILE A 248 6.68 8.36 -5.26
C ILE A 248 5.78 9.39 -5.95
N PRO A 249 6.22 10.00 -7.08
CA PRO A 249 5.41 10.86 -7.92
C PRO A 249 4.37 10.22 -8.81
N ILE A 250 3.20 10.86 -8.85
CA ILE A 250 2.00 10.50 -9.60
C ILE A 250 1.13 11.74 -9.99
N ALA A 251 1.68 12.96 -10.01
CA ALA A 251 0.88 14.20 -10.15
C ALA A 251 0.51 14.56 -11.60
N LEU A 252 -0.72 15.02 -11.83
CA LEU A 252 -1.17 15.56 -13.11
C LEU A 252 -0.44 16.86 -13.45
N ARG A 253 0.53 16.80 -14.37
CA ARG A 253 1.35 17.96 -14.74
C ARG A 253 0.72 18.72 -15.90
N VAL A 254 0.65 20.04 -15.73
CA VAL A 254 0.12 20.97 -16.74
C VAL A 254 1.15 22.02 -17.12
N ALA A 255 1.21 22.39 -18.41
CA ALA A 255 2.12 23.43 -18.89
C ALA A 255 1.77 24.84 -18.39
N SER A 256 0.50 25.07 -18.05
CA SER A 256 0.02 26.24 -17.32
C SER A 256 -1.17 25.86 -16.44
N ALA A 257 -1.35 26.57 -15.33
CA ALA A 257 -2.46 26.30 -14.42
C ALA A 257 -3.81 26.51 -15.14
N PRO A 258 -4.74 25.53 -15.11
CA PRO A 258 -6.07 25.72 -15.68
C PRO A 258 -6.83 26.84 -14.97
N LYS A 259 -7.64 27.58 -15.74
CA LYS A 259 -8.47 28.69 -15.24
C LYS A 259 -9.91 28.28 -14.92
N ALA A 260 -10.27 27.03 -15.17
CA ALA A 260 -11.58 26.47 -14.89
C ALA A 260 -11.48 25.53 -13.69
N GLU A 261 -12.53 25.54 -12.86
CA GLU A 261 -12.67 24.70 -11.67
C GLU A 261 -12.91 23.22 -12.03
N ARG A 262 -13.13 22.90 -13.31
CA ARG A 262 -13.40 21.55 -13.82
C ARG A 262 -12.87 21.42 -15.26
N ILE A 263 -12.14 20.34 -15.55
CA ILE A 263 -11.47 20.08 -16.83
C ILE A 263 -11.67 18.63 -17.29
N ALA A 264 -11.56 18.37 -18.59
CA ALA A 264 -11.65 17.04 -19.16
C ALA A 264 -10.30 16.54 -19.67
N LEU A 265 -9.94 15.30 -19.32
CA LEU A 265 -8.72 14.64 -19.75
C LEU A 265 -8.95 13.83 -21.03
N PHE A 266 -8.03 13.96 -21.99
CA PHE A 266 -8.13 13.33 -23.30
C PHE A 266 -6.88 12.48 -23.63
N ALA A 267 -7.11 11.30 -24.18
CA ALA A 267 -6.08 10.45 -24.79
C ALA A 267 -6.38 10.34 -26.30
N GLY A 268 -5.76 11.20 -27.09
CA GLY A 268 -6.22 11.47 -28.46
C GLY A 268 -7.65 12.05 -28.44
N GLU A 269 -8.53 11.58 -29.31
CA GLU A 269 -9.92 12.09 -29.38
C GLU A 269 -10.90 11.43 -28.39
N GLN A 270 -10.40 10.55 -27.51
CA GLN A 270 -11.22 9.91 -26.48
C GLN A 270 -11.12 10.69 -25.15
N PRO A 271 -12.24 11.19 -24.58
CA PRO A 271 -12.28 11.61 -23.19
C PRO A 271 -12.07 10.39 -22.28
N ILE A 272 -11.17 10.51 -21.30
CA ILE A 272 -10.81 9.43 -20.38
C ILE A 272 -11.15 9.74 -18.91
N GLY A 273 -11.53 10.97 -18.59
CA GLY A 273 -11.95 11.38 -17.25
C GLY A 273 -12.25 12.88 -17.16
N ILE A 274 -12.84 13.28 -16.03
CA ILE A 274 -13.07 14.68 -15.65
C ILE A 274 -12.39 14.91 -14.29
N VAL A 275 -11.76 16.07 -14.11
CA VAL A 275 -11.08 16.46 -12.87
C VAL A 275 -11.63 17.80 -12.38
N ASP A 276 -12.09 17.83 -11.14
CA ASP A 276 -12.38 19.06 -10.39
C ASP A 276 -11.07 19.63 -9.84
N VAL A 277 -10.75 20.87 -10.22
CA VAL A 277 -9.47 21.53 -9.93
C VAL A 277 -9.56 22.23 -8.57
N ALA A 278 -9.38 21.47 -7.49
CA ALA A 278 -9.35 22.02 -6.14
C ALA A 278 -8.20 23.02 -5.91
N ALA A 279 -7.03 22.76 -6.50
CA ALA A 279 -5.89 23.68 -6.50
C ALA A 279 -4.95 23.42 -7.69
N ALA A 280 -4.33 24.48 -8.20
CA ALA A 280 -3.23 24.40 -9.16
C ALA A 280 -2.00 25.11 -8.59
N TYR A 281 -1.07 24.33 -8.03
CA TYR A 281 0.18 24.79 -7.42
C TYR A 281 1.39 24.40 -8.29
N ARG A 282 2.58 24.89 -7.94
CA ARG A 282 3.80 24.53 -8.66
C ARG A 282 4.37 23.22 -8.13
N THR A 283 4.11 22.18 -8.90
CA THR A 283 4.51 20.79 -8.68
C THR A 283 6.03 20.57 -8.87
N ASP A 284 6.77 20.52 -7.76
CA ASP A 284 8.13 19.92 -7.63
C ASP A 284 8.07 18.43 -7.13
N PRO A 285 8.39 17.45 -8.00
CA PRO A 285 7.89 16.06 -8.12
C PRO A 285 6.51 15.43 -7.68
N ASP A 286 6.13 15.19 -6.41
CA ASP A 286 5.40 13.95 -6.03
C ASP A 286 3.84 13.85 -5.79
N ALA A 287 3.13 12.98 -6.56
CA ALA A 287 1.83 12.21 -6.31
C ALA A 287 0.46 12.72 -6.86
N GLU A 288 -0.45 11.87 -7.38
CA GLU A 288 -1.49 10.95 -6.79
C GLU A 288 -2.13 9.95 -7.86
N GLY A 289 -2.36 8.63 -7.62
CA GLY A 289 -3.31 7.75 -8.44
C GLY A 289 -2.89 7.02 -9.75
N VAL A 290 -3.52 5.93 -10.32
CA VAL A 290 -3.04 5.18 -11.58
C VAL A 290 -4.11 4.50 -12.53
N VAL A 291 -4.45 4.91 -13.80
CA VAL A 291 -5.46 4.21 -14.72
C VAL A 291 -4.85 3.25 -15.76
N ALA A 292 -5.17 1.98 -15.62
CA ALA A 292 -5.09 1.04 -16.75
C ALA A 292 -6.45 0.90 -17.48
N LEU A 293 -6.94 1.92 -18.20
CA LEU A 293 -8.05 1.72 -19.19
C LEU A 293 -7.55 0.82 -20.32
N ALA A 294 -6.24 0.80 -20.54
CA ALA A 294 -5.51 -0.20 -21.30
C ALA A 294 -4.44 -0.83 -20.40
N HIS A 295 -4.12 -2.10 -20.63
CA HIS A 295 -2.85 -2.64 -20.17
C HIS A 295 -1.70 -1.93 -20.90
N ALA A 296 -0.62 -1.62 -20.18
CA ALA A 296 0.62 -1.15 -20.79
C ALA A 296 1.24 -2.27 -21.63
N ALA A 297 0.95 -2.29 -22.93
CA ALA A 297 1.34 -3.36 -23.83
C ALA A 297 2.86 -3.46 -23.95
N SER A 298 3.44 -4.57 -23.50
CA SER A 298 4.90 -4.81 -23.63
C SER A 298 5.34 -5.24 -25.03
N GLY A 299 4.39 -5.63 -25.88
CA GLY A 299 4.63 -6.43 -27.08
C GLY A 299 4.52 -7.95 -26.84
N PHE A 300 4.39 -8.40 -25.59
CA PHE A 300 4.36 -9.81 -25.19
C PHE A 300 3.20 -10.07 -24.20
N PRO A 301 1.92 -9.98 -24.65
CA PRO A 301 0.74 -10.02 -23.77
C PRO A 301 0.58 -11.31 -22.97
N GLU A 302 1.19 -12.42 -23.40
CA GLU A 302 1.26 -13.68 -22.67
C GLU A 302 2.08 -13.60 -21.37
N TYR A 303 2.96 -12.60 -21.24
CA TYR A 303 3.77 -12.34 -20.05
C TYR A 303 3.31 -11.12 -19.24
N ASP A 304 2.34 -10.32 -19.74
CA ASP A 304 1.77 -9.12 -19.11
C ASP A 304 0.85 -9.43 -17.90
N LEU A 305 1.35 -10.26 -16.98
CA LEU A 305 0.64 -10.74 -15.81
C LEU A 305 0.54 -9.65 -14.73
N THR A 306 -0.68 -9.39 -14.27
CA THR A 306 -0.96 -8.52 -13.11
C THR A 306 -0.43 -9.12 -11.80
N PRO A 307 -0.28 -8.30 -10.74
CA PRO A 307 0.00 -8.79 -9.39
C PRO A 307 -0.96 -9.89 -8.92
N ALA A 308 -2.24 -9.81 -9.31
CA ALA A 308 -3.27 -10.80 -8.98
C ALA A 308 -3.05 -12.13 -9.72
N GLN A 309 -2.77 -12.10 -11.03
CA GLN A 309 -2.47 -13.29 -11.82
C GLN A 309 -1.18 -13.99 -11.34
N VAL A 310 -0.12 -13.23 -11.04
CA VAL A 310 1.12 -13.81 -10.50
C VAL A 310 0.90 -14.45 -9.12
N ARG A 311 0.07 -13.84 -8.25
CA ARG A 311 -0.37 -14.46 -6.98
C ARG A 311 -1.21 -15.71 -7.20
N ALA A 312 -2.08 -15.74 -8.21
CA ALA A 312 -2.87 -16.92 -8.57
C ALA A 312 -1.96 -18.07 -9.05
N VAL A 313 -0.97 -17.80 -9.91
CA VAL A 313 0.02 -18.81 -10.33
C VAL A 313 0.84 -19.32 -9.14
N LYS A 314 1.31 -18.42 -8.26
CA LYS A 314 2.01 -18.79 -7.02
C LYS A 314 1.17 -19.74 -6.16
N SER A 315 -0.11 -19.40 -5.95
CA SER A 315 -1.06 -20.19 -5.16
C SER A 315 -1.36 -21.55 -5.80
N ALA A 316 -1.62 -21.59 -7.11
CA ALA A 316 -1.91 -22.81 -7.86
C ALA A 316 -0.72 -23.79 -7.90
N ARG A 317 0.52 -23.28 -7.84
CA ARG A 317 1.75 -24.07 -7.71
C ARG A 317 2.11 -24.43 -6.26
N GLY A 318 1.29 -24.04 -5.27
CA GLY A 318 1.53 -24.31 -3.85
C GLY A 318 2.72 -23.57 -3.23
N TRP A 319 3.31 -22.61 -3.95
CA TRP A 319 4.48 -21.85 -3.48
C TRP A 319 4.10 -20.96 -2.29
N LYS A 320 4.73 -21.15 -1.13
CA LYS A 320 4.51 -20.30 0.06
C LYS A 320 5.40 -19.06 -0.03
N THR A 321 6.66 -19.30 -0.35
CA THR A 321 7.72 -18.33 -0.58
C THR A 321 7.97 -18.15 -2.07
N MET A 322 8.37 -16.95 -2.48
CA MET A 322 8.74 -16.67 -3.87
C MET A 322 9.76 -15.53 -3.89
N VAL A 323 10.82 -15.66 -4.68
CA VAL A 323 11.82 -14.60 -4.86
C VAL A 323 11.61 -13.87 -6.17
N GLY A 324 11.68 -12.53 -6.14
CA GLY A 324 11.64 -11.72 -7.35
C GLY A 324 13.02 -11.31 -7.84
N PHE A 325 13.25 -11.36 -9.16
CA PHE A 325 14.45 -10.85 -9.82
C PHE A 325 14.11 -9.75 -10.83
N GLN A 326 14.64 -8.54 -10.62
CA GLN A 326 14.53 -7.40 -11.53
C GLN A 326 15.72 -7.38 -12.51
N THR A 327 15.46 -7.29 -13.81
CA THR A 327 16.49 -6.99 -14.83
C THR A 327 15.99 -6.09 -15.96
N ARG A 328 16.88 -5.39 -16.64
CA ARG A 328 16.66 -4.82 -17.99
C ARG A 328 17.67 -5.36 -19.02
N ASN A 329 18.51 -6.30 -18.60
CA ASN A 329 19.61 -6.89 -19.36
C ASN A 329 19.38 -8.40 -19.50
N PRO A 330 19.89 -9.04 -20.56
CA PRO A 330 19.98 -10.50 -20.64
C PRO A 330 20.59 -11.12 -19.38
N VAL A 331 20.05 -12.26 -18.93
CA VAL A 331 20.49 -12.94 -17.70
C VAL A 331 21.76 -13.74 -17.99
N HIS A 332 22.92 -13.10 -17.78
CA HIS A 332 24.25 -13.71 -17.84
C HIS A 332 24.55 -14.55 -16.58
N ARG A 333 25.61 -15.38 -16.58
CA ARG A 333 25.93 -16.41 -15.55
C ARG A 333 25.95 -15.89 -14.11
N ALA A 334 26.36 -14.65 -13.87
CA ALA A 334 26.28 -14.02 -12.55
C ALA A 334 24.82 -13.78 -12.08
N HIS A 335 23.92 -13.35 -12.96
CA HIS A 335 22.50 -13.21 -12.66
C HIS A 335 21.83 -14.59 -12.49
N GLU A 336 22.20 -15.58 -13.30
CA GLU A 336 21.76 -16.99 -13.13
C GLU A 336 22.17 -17.54 -11.74
N TYR A 337 23.40 -17.27 -11.29
CA TYR A 337 23.89 -17.68 -9.98
C TYR A 337 23.13 -17.02 -8.83
N LEU A 338 22.89 -15.70 -8.90
CA LEU A 338 22.05 -14.97 -7.93
C LEU A 338 20.66 -15.60 -7.82
N GLN A 339 20.01 -15.86 -8.96
CA GLN A 339 18.69 -16.48 -9.03
C GLN A 339 18.68 -17.89 -8.44
N LYS A 340 19.69 -18.71 -8.73
CA LYS A 340 19.76 -20.10 -8.23
C LYS A 340 20.06 -20.19 -6.74
N VAL A 341 21.01 -19.42 -6.22
CA VAL A 341 21.30 -19.40 -4.78
C VAL A 341 20.08 -18.93 -3.97
N ALA A 342 19.30 -17.98 -4.49
CA ALA A 342 18.02 -17.62 -3.88
C ALA A 342 16.97 -18.74 -3.97
N LEU A 343 16.89 -19.44 -5.11
CA LEU A 343 15.94 -20.54 -5.35
C LEU A 343 16.24 -21.80 -4.52
N GLU A 344 17.43 -21.99 -3.96
CA GLU A 344 17.67 -23.04 -2.96
C GLU A 344 16.91 -22.80 -1.65
N SER A 345 16.53 -21.56 -1.34
CA SER A 345 15.86 -21.17 -0.08
C SER A 345 14.39 -20.79 -0.21
N VAL A 346 13.80 -20.85 -1.43
CA VAL A 346 12.40 -20.46 -1.67
C VAL A 346 11.71 -21.40 -2.65
N ASP A 347 10.38 -21.52 -2.60
CA ASP A 347 9.64 -22.47 -3.44
C ASP A 347 9.79 -22.16 -4.95
N GLY A 348 9.70 -20.88 -5.33
CA GLY A 348 9.79 -20.44 -6.73
C GLY A 348 10.41 -19.05 -6.98
N LEU A 349 10.75 -18.79 -8.24
CA LEU A 349 11.38 -17.56 -8.75
C LEU A 349 10.47 -16.85 -9.75
N LEU A 350 10.25 -15.55 -9.54
CA LEU A 350 9.65 -14.64 -10.52
C LEU A 350 10.77 -13.86 -11.24
N LEU A 351 11.13 -14.29 -12.45
CA LEU A 351 11.99 -13.52 -13.34
C LEU A 351 11.14 -12.41 -13.97
N HIS A 352 11.45 -11.16 -13.63
CA HIS A 352 10.55 -10.03 -13.80
C HIS A 352 11.22 -8.88 -14.58
N PRO A 353 11.54 -9.04 -15.87
CA PRO A 353 12.24 -8.04 -16.69
C PRO A 353 11.42 -6.77 -16.97
N LEU A 354 12.11 -5.63 -17.09
CA LEU A 354 11.59 -4.40 -17.69
C LEU A 354 11.62 -4.52 -19.22
N VAL A 355 10.53 -4.10 -19.87
CA VAL A 355 10.31 -4.28 -21.32
C VAL A 355 9.76 -3.05 -22.05
N GLY A 356 9.33 -2.00 -21.33
CA GLY A 356 9.05 -0.69 -21.93
C GLY A 356 10.32 0.00 -22.45
N GLU A 357 10.21 1.27 -22.83
CA GLU A 357 11.36 2.03 -23.37
C GLU A 357 12.58 1.96 -22.44
N THR A 358 13.69 1.51 -23.01
CA THR A 358 15.01 1.49 -22.37
C THR A 358 15.98 2.40 -23.14
N LYS A 359 17.24 2.52 -22.73
CA LYS A 359 18.17 3.43 -23.44
C LYS A 359 18.42 2.93 -24.86
N SER A 360 18.75 3.85 -25.75
CA SER A 360 19.10 3.55 -27.16
C SER A 360 20.36 2.68 -27.33
N ASP A 361 21.05 2.34 -26.23
CA ASP A 361 22.19 1.43 -26.19
C ASP A 361 21.94 0.15 -25.35
N ASP A 362 20.71 -0.04 -24.83
CA ASP A 362 20.22 -1.29 -24.24
C ASP A 362 19.66 -2.23 -25.33
N ILE A 363 19.83 -3.55 -25.16
CA ILE A 363 19.41 -4.58 -26.13
C ILE A 363 17.87 -4.61 -26.28
N PRO A 364 17.30 -4.75 -27.51
CA PRO A 364 15.85 -4.71 -27.75
C PRO A 364 15.02 -5.69 -26.91
N ALA A 365 13.78 -5.29 -26.59
CA ALA A 365 12.90 -6.06 -25.72
C ALA A 365 12.63 -7.50 -26.21
N SER A 366 12.41 -7.70 -27.51
CA SER A 366 12.26 -9.02 -28.15
C SER A 366 13.45 -9.93 -27.90
N VAL A 367 14.65 -9.47 -28.24
CA VAL A 367 15.92 -10.18 -28.05
C VAL A 367 16.13 -10.53 -26.57
N ARG A 368 15.81 -9.61 -25.66
CA ARG A 368 15.85 -9.86 -24.21
C ARG A 368 14.86 -10.94 -23.78
N MET A 369 13.62 -10.92 -24.27
CA MET A 369 12.61 -11.93 -23.93
C MET A 369 13.03 -13.33 -24.40
N SER A 370 13.47 -13.48 -25.65
CA SER A 370 14.01 -14.75 -26.16
C SER A 370 15.23 -15.25 -25.37
N CYS A 371 16.09 -14.34 -24.88
CA CYS A 371 17.18 -14.71 -23.96
C CYS A 371 16.69 -15.25 -22.61
N TYR A 372 15.57 -14.73 -22.08
CA TYR A 372 15.00 -15.22 -20.82
C TYR A 372 14.30 -16.57 -21.01
N GLU A 373 13.52 -16.72 -22.08
CA GLU A 373 12.88 -17.99 -22.44
C GLU A 373 13.90 -19.11 -22.58
N GLU A 374 14.95 -18.89 -23.36
CA GLU A 374 15.94 -19.92 -23.66
C GLU A 374 16.80 -20.27 -22.43
N LEU A 375 17.02 -19.31 -21.52
CA LEU A 375 17.64 -19.60 -20.23
C LEU A 375 16.73 -20.43 -19.33
N LEU A 376 15.46 -20.04 -19.18
CA LEU A 376 14.52 -20.75 -18.29
C LEU A 376 14.23 -22.16 -18.81
N ARG A 377 13.98 -22.31 -20.12
CA ARG A 377 13.71 -23.59 -20.82
C ARG A 377 14.77 -24.65 -20.54
N ASN A 378 16.05 -24.28 -20.63
CA ASN A 378 17.17 -25.22 -20.60
C ASN A 378 17.85 -25.34 -19.23
N TYR A 379 17.73 -24.34 -18.35
CA TYR A 379 18.55 -24.24 -17.15
C TYR A 379 17.79 -24.07 -15.83
N PHE A 380 16.45 -24.04 -15.82
CA PHE A 380 15.66 -23.96 -14.60
C PHE A 380 14.52 -25.00 -14.57
N PRO A 381 14.08 -25.48 -13.39
CA PRO A 381 12.91 -26.34 -13.29
C PRO A 381 11.64 -25.52 -13.61
N PRO A 382 10.84 -25.87 -14.63
CA PRO A 382 9.72 -25.06 -15.11
C PRO A 382 8.61 -24.88 -14.06
N GLU A 383 8.45 -25.85 -13.16
CA GLU A 383 7.52 -25.82 -12.02
C GLU A 383 7.97 -24.88 -10.88
N ARG A 384 9.21 -24.38 -10.93
CA ARG A 384 9.82 -23.46 -9.95
C ARG A 384 10.15 -22.07 -10.49
N VAL A 385 9.86 -21.79 -11.78
CA VAL A 385 10.09 -20.45 -12.38
C VAL A 385 8.87 -19.88 -13.09
N LEU A 386 8.73 -18.56 -13.05
CA LEU A 386 7.73 -17.80 -13.76
C LEU A 386 8.40 -16.57 -14.42
N LEU A 387 8.19 -16.42 -15.73
CA LEU A 387 8.52 -15.20 -16.46
C LEU A 387 7.27 -14.32 -16.51
N ALA A 388 7.43 -13.04 -16.17
CA ALA A 388 6.38 -12.03 -16.32
C ALA A 388 7.03 -10.67 -16.60
N THR A 389 6.40 -9.81 -17.39
CA THR A 389 6.90 -8.48 -17.72
C THR A 389 6.62 -7.48 -16.59
N ASN A 390 7.57 -6.58 -16.34
CA ASN A 390 7.40 -5.45 -15.45
C ASN A 390 7.00 -4.21 -16.29
N PRO A 391 5.76 -3.69 -16.18
CA PRO A 391 5.32 -2.53 -16.96
C PRO A 391 5.88 -1.20 -16.43
N ALA A 392 6.57 -1.19 -15.28
CA ALA A 392 7.23 0.01 -14.77
C ALA A 392 8.35 0.51 -15.70
N TRP A 393 8.78 1.75 -15.53
CA TRP A 393 9.91 2.33 -16.29
C TRP A 393 11.18 2.47 -15.43
N MET A 394 12.34 2.28 -16.07
CA MET A 394 13.66 2.38 -15.46
C MET A 394 14.04 3.86 -15.21
N ARG A 395 14.08 4.30 -13.95
CA ARG A 395 14.40 5.68 -13.55
C ARG A 395 15.90 5.94 -13.38
N TYR A 396 16.70 4.88 -13.24
CA TYR A 396 18.14 4.93 -12.95
C TYR A 396 18.47 5.60 -11.61
N ALA A 397 17.56 5.54 -10.64
CA ALA A 397 17.63 6.23 -9.35
C ALA A 397 18.23 5.36 -8.21
N GLY A 398 18.96 4.30 -8.56
CA GLY A 398 19.83 3.55 -7.67
C GLY A 398 19.14 3.06 -6.39
N PRO A 399 19.63 3.44 -5.18
CA PRO A 399 19.09 2.94 -3.91
C PRO A 399 17.58 3.16 -3.74
N LYS A 400 17.06 4.36 -4.04
CA LYS A 400 15.61 4.65 -3.92
C LYS A 400 14.78 3.76 -4.85
N GLU A 401 15.30 3.48 -6.04
CA GLU A 401 14.64 2.60 -7.01
C GLU A 401 14.79 1.10 -6.67
N ALA A 402 15.84 0.69 -5.94
CA ALA A 402 15.92 -0.66 -5.38
C ALA A 402 14.78 -0.93 -4.37
N VAL A 403 14.48 0.03 -3.49
CA VAL A 403 13.33 -0.06 -2.57
C VAL A 403 12.00 -0.11 -3.32
N PHE A 404 11.80 0.75 -4.33
CA PHE A 404 10.63 0.69 -5.22
C PHE A 404 10.47 -0.69 -5.88
N HIS A 405 11.54 -1.24 -6.46
CA HIS A 405 11.51 -2.55 -7.08
C HIS A 405 11.14 -3.66 -6.08
N ALA A 406 11.62 -3.61 -4.84
CA ALA A 406 11.24 -4.55 -3.79
C ALA A 406 9.73 -4.46 -3.46
N ILE A 407 9.20 -3.24 -3.29
CA ILE A 407 7.77 -2.99 -3.04
C ILE A 407 6.90 -3.51 -4.20
N VAL A 408 7.31 -3.30 -5.45
CA VAL A 408 6.64 -3.89 -6.62
C VAL A 408 6.62 -5.42 -6.54
N ARG A 409 7.76 -6.07 -6.23
CA ARG A 409 7.83 -7.54 -6.18
C ARG A 409 7.00 -8.13 -5.04
N ARG A 410 6.97 -7.45 -3.89
CA ARG A 410 6.05 -7.76 -2.78
C ARG A 410 4.59 -7.69 -3.23
N ASN A 411 4.21 -6.65 -3.95
CA ASN A 411 2.84 -6.48 -4.44
C ASN A 411 2.47 -7.61 -5.42
N TYR A 412 3.42 -8.08 -6.24
CA TYR A 412 3.33 -9.30 -7.06
C TYR A 412 3.37 -10.63 -6.27
N GLY A 413 3.45 -10.62 -4.93
CA GLY A 413 3.39 -11.81 -4.09
C GLY A 413 4.74 -12.46 -3.77
N CYS A 414 5.86 -11.85 -4.15
CA CYS A 414 7.19 -12.28 -3.71
C CYS A 414 7.32 -12.07 -2.20
N THR A 415 7.88 -13.06 -1.51
CA THR A 415 8.27 -12.95 -0.09
C THR A 415 9.71 -12.49 0.07
N HIS A 416 10.52 -12.65 -0.99
CA HIS A 416 11.93 -12.23 -1.03
C HIS A 416 12.22 -11.41 -2.31
N PHE A 417 13.22 -10.53 -2.27
CA PHE A 417 13.71 -9.81 -3.45
C PHE A 417 15.24 -9.85 -3.54
N ILE A 418 15.76 -10.12 -4.74
CA ILE A 418 17.20 -10.14 -5.01
C ILE A 418 17.70 -8.72 -5.29
N VAL A 419 18.66 -8.26 -4.48
CA VAL A 419 19.38 -6.99 -4.70
C VAL A 419 20.87 -7.29 -4.85
N GLY A 420 21.41 -7.03 -6.04
CA GLY A 420 22.84 -7.14 -6.34
C GLY A 420 23.60 -5.82 -6.13
N ARG A 421 24.91 -5.84 -6.44
CA ARG A 421 25.72 -4.61 -6.56
C ARG A 421 25.12 -3.65 -7.60
N ASP A 422 25.26 -2.34 -7.37
CA ASP A 422 24.83 -1.26 -8.28
C ASP A 422 23.36 -1.38 -8.77
N HIS A 423 22.48 -1.92 -7.92
CA HIS A 423 21.09 -2.15 -8.30
C HIS A 423 20.39 -0.83 -8.67
N ALA A 424 19.82 -0.79 -9.87
CA ALA A 424 19.21 0.39 -10.49
C ALA A 424 20.14 1.61 -10.70
N GLY A 425 21.47 1.43 -10.62
CA GLY A 425 22.44 2.51 -10.80
C GLY A 425 22.68 2.97 -12.24
N VAL A 426 23.53 4.01 -12.37
CA VAL A 426 23.98 4.58 -13.64
C VAL A 426 25.40 5.14 -13.52
N GLY A 427 26.27 4.75 -14.46
CA GLY A 427 27.66 5.21 -14.52
C GLY A 427 28.42 4.89 -13.24
N SER A 428 28.87 5.94 -12.55
CA SER A 428 29.49 5.87 -11.22
C SER A 428 28.84 6.87 -10.25
N TYR A 429 27.54 7.16 -10.43
CA TYR A 429 26.84 8.18 -9.64
C TYR A 429 26.53 7.72 -8.21
N TYR A 430 26.27 6.42 -8.01
CA TYR A 430 26.01 5.81 -6.72
C TYR A 430 27.20 4.95 -6.27
N ASP A 431 27.38 4.81 -4.95
CA ASP A 431 28.26 3.77 -4.42
C ASP A 431 27.70 2.37 -4.72
N THR A 432 28.60 1.44 -5.04
CA THR A 432 28.34 0.07 -5.48
C THR A 432 27.40 -0.72 -4.54
N TYR A 433 27.37 -0.39 -3.25
CA TYR A 433 26.52 -1.05 -2.25
C TYR A 433 25.55 -0.09 -1.54
N ALA A 434 25.34 1.13 -2.04
CA ALA A 434 24.33 2.04 -1.50
C ALA A 434 22.91 1.43 -1.58
N ALA A 435 22.63 0.68 -2.65
CA ALA A 435 21.37 -0.05 -2.82
C ALA A 435 21.20 -1.24 -1.86
N HIS A 436 22.24 -1.65 -1.12
CA HIS A 436 22.10 -2.57 0.01
C HIS A 436 21.78 -1.80 1.30
N ARG A 437 22.50 -0.70 1.56
CA ARG A 437 22.44 0.04 2.83
C ARG A 437 21.14 0.81 3.04
N ILE A 438 20.47 1.27 1.98
CA ILE A 438 19.14 1.92 2.12
C ILE A 438 18.09 1.00 2.78
N PHE A 439 18.25 -0.32 2.67
CA PHE A 439 17.37 -1.28 3.35
C PHE A 439 17.64 -1.42 4.86
N ASP A 440 18.73 -0.84 5.37
CA ASP A 440 19.00 -0.76 6.82
C ASP A 440 18.28 0.44 7.49
N GLU A 441 17.65 1.32 6.70
CA GLU A 441 16.85 2.46 7.17
C GLU A 441 15.41 2.07 7.58
N TYR A 442 14.99 0.83 7.28
CA TYR A 442 13.65 0.30 7.55
C TYR A 442 13.67 -0.76 8.67
N ALA A 443 12.63 -0.81 9.50
CA ALA A 443 12.54 -1.81 10.56
C ALA A 443 12.29 -3.23 10.01
N PRO A 444 12.70 -4.30 10.72
CA PRO A 444 12.43 -5.68 10.32
C PRO A 444 10.94 -5.92 10.05
N GLY A 445 10.61 -6.33 8.83
CA GLY A 445 9.24 -6.54 8.38
C GLY A 445 8.47 -5.30 7.89
N GLU A 446 8.98 -4.07 8.08
CA GLU A 446 8.28 -2.83 7.70
C GLU A 446 7.95 -2.77 6.20
N LEU A 447 8.88 -3.20 5.34
CA LEU A 447 8.64 -3.28 3.91
C LEU A 447 7.71 -4.43 3.50
N GLY A 448 7.47 -5.42 4.36
CA GLY A 448 6.66 -6.62 4.05
C GLY A 448 7.29 -7.59 3.05
N ILE A 449 8.60 -7.47 2.79
CA ILE A 449 9.38 -8.35 1.91
C ILE A 449 10.82 -8.44 2.43
N GLU A 450 11.43 -9.62 2.37
CA GLU A 450 12.81 -9.84 2.79
C GLU A 450 13.80 -9.58 1.64
N ILE A 451 14.97 -9.00 1.95
CA ILE A 451 15.93 -8.54 0.95
C ILE A 451 17.16 -9.44 0.93
N MET A 452 17.26 -10.27 -0.11
CA MET A 452 18.43 -11.11 -0.36
C MET A 452 19.53 -10.26 -1.02
N ARG A 453 20.50 -9.81 -0.21
CA ARG A 453 21.63 -8.97 -0.63
C ARG A 453 22.78 -9.82 -1.19
N PHE A 454 23.14 -9.60 -2.45
CA PHE A 454 24.23 -10.32 -3.12
C PHE A 454 25.38 -9.38 -3.49
N GLU A 455 26.59 -9.75 -3.05
CA GLU A 455 27.83 -9.05 -3.40
C GLU A 455 28.26 -9.31 -4.86
N HIS A 456 29.37 -8.70 -5.28
CA HIS A 456 29.95 -8.93 -6.60
C HIS A 456 30.22 -10.42 -6.85
N THR A 457 29.64 -10.94 -7.95
CA THR A 457 29.77 -12.32 -8.40
C THR A 457 30.49 -12.41 -9.73
N PHE A 458 31.32 -13.44 -9.86
CA PHE A 458 32.28 -13.64 -10.95
C PHE A 458 32.52 -15.14 -11.16
N TYR A 459 32.97 -15.54 -12.34
CA TYR A 459 33.40 -16.92 -12.55
C TYR A 459 34.85 -17.05 -12.09
N CYS A 460 35.13 -17.91 -11.11
CA CYS A 460 36.51 -18.18 -10.67
C CYS A 460 37.04 -19.45 -11.32
N ALA A 461 38.17 -19.34 -12.03
CA ALA A 461 38.81 -20.45 -12.72
C ALA A 461 39.22 -21.58 -11.77
N ALA A 462 39.75 -21.26 -10.58
CA ALA A 462 40.14 -22.27 -9.58
C ALA A 462 38.95 -22.91 -8.86
N CYS A 463 37.80 -22.22 -8.75
CA CYS A 463 36.56 -22.81 -8.26
C CYS A 463 35.79 -23.59 -9.35
N GLY A 464 36.21 -23.52 -10.61
CA GLY A 464 35.51 -24.11 -11.76
C GLY A 464 34.11 -23.54 -12.03
N GLY A 465 33.73 -22.42 -11.41
CA GLY A 465 32.33 -22.02 -11.32
C GLY A 465 32.10 -20.57 -10.88
N MET A 466 30.82 -20.21 -10.81
CA MET A 466 30.36 -18.92 -10.29
C MET A 466 30.54 -18.84 -8.78
N ALA A 467 31.11 -17.75 -8.30
CA ALA A 467 31.33 -17.48 -6.88
C ALA A 467 31.19 -15.98 -6.57
N SER A 468 31.41 -15.62 -5.31
CA SER A 468 31.40 -14.24 -4.78
C SER A 468 32.60 -13.98 -3.87
N SER A 469 32.80 -12.73 -3.46
CA SER A 469 33.72 -12.33 -2.39
C SER A 469 33.51 -13.07 -1.04
N ARG A 470 32.35 -13.69 -0.81
CA ARG A 470 32.06 -14.49 0.40
C ARG A 470 32.38 -15.97 0.25
N THR A 471 32.55 -16.47 -0.97
CA THR A 471 32.64 -17.91 -1.28
C THR A 471 33.91 -18.29 -2.05
N CYS A 472 34.67 -17.31 -2.54
CA CYS A 472 35.94 -17.51 -3.23
C CYS A 472 37.09 -16.85 -2.46
N PRO A 473 38.11 -17.61 -2.00
CA PRO A 473 39.32 -17.06 -1.37
C PRO A 473 40.41 -16.69 -2.38
N HIS A 474 40.18 -16.93 -3.68
CA HIS A 474 41.19 -16.74 -4.73
C HIS A 474 41.35 -15.26 -5.12
N PRO A 475 42.52 -14.86 -5.66
CA PRO A 475 42.79 -13.47 -6.01
C PRO A 475 42.19 -13.09 -7.39
N PRO A 476 42.06 -11.78 -7.69
CA PRO A 476 41.26 -11.28 -8.82
C PRO A 476 41.69 -11.75 -10.21
N GLU A 477 42.94 -12.19 -10.39
CA GLU A 477 43.49 -12.65 -11.68
C GLU A 477 42.81 -13.96 -12.15
N LEU A 478 42.21 -14.71 -11.22
CA LEU A 478 41.45 -15.93 -11.51
C LEU A 478 39.94 -15.65 -11.71
N HIS A 479 39.49 -14.39 -11.60
CA HIS A 479 38.08 -14.00 -11.66
C HIS A 479 37.71 -13.41 -13.03
N LYS A 480 37.02 -14.22 -13.84
CA LYS A 480 36.50 -13.80 -15.14
C LYS A 480 35.25 -12.93 -14.96
N THR A 481 35.30 -11.73 -15.53
CA THR A 481 34.16 -10.79 -15.65
C THR A 481 34.18 -10.15 -17.04
N LEU A 482 33.01 -9.76 -17.57
CA LEU A 482 32.87 -9.05 -18.84
C LEU A 482 32.08 -7.75 -18.61
N SER A 483 32.55 -6.64 -19.16
CA SER A 483 31.82 -5.37 -19.14
C SER A 483 30.82 -5.29 -20.29
N GLY A 484 29.75 -4.50 -20.16
CA GLY A 484 28.77 -4.31 -21.23
C GLY A 484 29.38 -3.78 -22.53
N THR A 485 30.44 -2.97 -22.44
CA THR A 485 31.21 -2.51 -23.61
C THR A 485 31.99 -3.66 -24.27
N ALA A 486 32.57 -4.59 -23.50
CA ALA A 486 33.22 -5.77 -24.05
C ALA A 486 32.22 -6.76 -24.68
N VAL A 487 31.04 -6.93 -24.06
CA VAL A 487 29.92 -7.73 -24.63
C VAL A 487 29.52 -7.17 -25.99
N ARG A 488 29.18 -5.88 -26.07
CA ARG A 488 28.77 -5.23 -27.32
C ARG A 488 29.86 -5.29 -28.40
N LYS A 489 31.13 -5.10 -28.01
CA LYS A 489 32.26 -5.26 -28.94
C LYS A 489 32.34 -6.67 -29.53
N LEU A 490 32.20 -7.72 -28.71
CA LEU A 490 32.26 -9.10 -29.20
C LEU A 490 31.09 -9.41 -30.15
N LEU A 491 29.87 -8.99 -29.79
CA LEU A 491 28.69 -9.17 -30.64
C LEU A 491 28.82 -8.45 -31.99
N ALA A 492 29.27 -7.19 -31.99
CA ALA A 492 29.53 -6.41 -33.21
C ALA A 492 30.72 -6.94 -34.05
N GLU A 493 31.65 -7.67 -33.44
CA GLU A 493 32.71 -8.41 -34.15
C GLU A 493 32.27 -9.83 -34.60
N GLY A 494 30.99 -10.19 -34.42
CA GLY A 494 30.45 -11.52 -34.77
C GLY A 494 30.97 -12.67 -33.89
N LYS A 495 31.56 -12.36 -32.74
CA LYS A 495 32.25 -13.33 -31.86
C LYS A 495 31.34 -13.84 -30.75
N ASP A 496 31.46 -15.13 -30.46
CA ASP A 496 30.75 -15.76 -29.36
C ASP A 496 31.15 -15.17 -27.99
N LEU A 497 30.14 -15.05 -27.12
CA LEU A 497 30.33 -14.66 -25.73
C LEU A 497 30.81 -15.87 -24.90
N PRO A 498 31.81 -15.73 -24.01
CA PRO A 498 32.37 -16.87 -23.27
C PRO A 498 31.32 -17.62 -22.43
N PRO A 499 31.39 -18.97 -22.32
CA PRO A 499 30.45 -19.78 -21.54
C PRO A 499 30.53 -19.52 -20.02
N GLU A 500 31.63 -18.94 -19.55
CA GLU A 500 31.79 -18.44 -18.18
C GLU A 500 31.02 -17.12 -17.94
N PHE A 501 30.73 -16.36 -19.00
CA PHE A 501 29.94 -15.13 -18.93
C PHE A 501 28.45 -15.36 -19.20
N THR A 502 28.07 -16.08 -20.26
CA THR A 502 26.65 -16.36 -20.57
C THR A 502 26.46 -17.80 -21.08
N ARG A 503 25.21 -18.28 -21.16
CA ARG A 503 24.92 -19.63 -21.69
C ARG A 503 25.05 -19.65 -23.22
N PRO A 504 25.55 -20.72 -23.86
CA PRO A 504 25.76 -20.76 -25.32
C PRO A 504 24.50 -20.48 -26.16
N GLU A 505 23.34 -20.91 -25.67
CA GLU A 505 22.05 -20.74 -26.32
C GLU A 505 21.60 -19.27 -26.22
N VAL A 506 21.84 -18.63 -25.08
CA VAL A 506 21.64 -17.18 -24.88
C VAL A 506 22.66 -16.37 -25.68
N ALA A 507 23.92 -16.81 -25.78
CA ALA A 507 24.94 -16.19 -26.64
C ALA A 507 24.52 -16.22 -28.11
N LYS A 508 23.94 -17.34 -28.57
CA LYS A 508 23.38 -17.47 -29.91
C LYS A 508 22.29 -16.42 -30.17
N VAL A 509 21.26 -16.33 -29.30
CA VAL A 509 20.17 -15.33 -29.46
C VAL A 509 20.73 -13.91 -29.57
N LEU A 510 21.73 -13.56 -28.76
CA LEU A 510 22.36 -12.24 -28.79
C LEU A 510 23.18 -11.96 -30.05
N ARG A 511 23.93 -12.95 -30.55
CA ARG A 511 24.77 -12.84 -31.75
C ARG A 511 23.92 -12.81 -33.02
N ASP A 512 22.90 -13.65 -33.09
CA ASP A 512 22.03 -13.75 -34.26
C ASP A 512 21.26 -12.41 -34.44
N ALA A 513 20.69 -11.86 -33.36
CA ALA A 513 20.04 -10.54 -33.39
C ALA A 513 21.02 -9.38 -33.72
N ALA A 514 22.24 -9.39 -33.17
CA ALA A 514 23.26 -8.38 -33.50
C ALA A 514 23.76 -8.50 -34.96
N THR A 515 23.56 -9.65 -35.60
CA THR A 515 23.83 -9.83 -37.03
C THR A 515 22.70 -9.26 -37.87
N GLU A 516 21.44 -9.50 -37.48
CA GLU A 516 20.26 -8.92 -38.15
C GLU A 516 20.31 -7.38 -38.12
N GLU A 517 20.57 -6.77 -36.96
CA GLU A 517 20.72 -5.32 -36.78
C GLU A 517 21.88 -4.70 -37.60
N ALA A 518 22.91 -5.50 -37.94
CA ALA A 518 24.00 -5.09 -38.82
C ALA A 518 23.72 -5.27 -40.32
N THR A 519 22.55 -5.81 -40.68
CA THR A 519 22.13 -6.08 -42.08
C THR A 519 20.86 -5.35 -42.52
N ALA A 520 20.24 -4.58 -41.62
CA ALA A 520 19.04 -3.77 -41.85
C ALA A 520 19.37 -2.30 -42.19
#